data_AF-A0A2S3H5I9-F1
#
_entry.id   AF-A0A2S3H5I9-F1
#
_cell.length_a   1.000
_cell.length_b   1.000
_cell.length_c   1.000
_cell.angle_alpha   90.00
_cell.angle_beta   90.00
_cell.angle_gamma   90.00
#
_symmetry.space_group_name_H-M   'P 1'
#
loop_
_entity.id
_entity.type
_entity.pdbx_description
1 polymer ?
#
loop_
_entity_poly.entity_id
_entity_poly.type
_entity_poly.pdbx_seq_one_letter_code
_entity_poly.pdbx_strand_id
1 'polypeptide(L)'
;MLAHPEVEWLWWMDGDTLVTDMGFELPLARYEGTHLVVHGNSYLLFQQRSWVAISTGSFLLRNCQWSLELLDAWAVMGPRGRARDEAGKLLTATLYGRPAFEADDQSALIHLLLTEKERWMEKVYLENEYYLHGLWAGLVDTYEQVMEKHHPGYGDDRWPFVTHFVGCKPCSCRGGGGRSSRGGGNSSDEYPPERCVSGMERAFNFADNQVLRLYGFRHESLASSDVRRVTNRSANPLEAKEEALSFLRKPKDPVVQSHDVRKNRKRKGKRDSVLDRILKRLGWRSEF
;
A
#
# COMPACT_ATOMS: atom_id res chain seq x y z
N MET A 1 7.92 -5.92 17.12
CA MET A 1 9.34 -6.16 16.73
C MET A 1 10.08 -6.93 17.81
N LEU A 2 10.44 -6.31 18.93
CA LEU A 2 11.25 -6.96 19.99
C LEU A 2 10.58 -8.18 20.63
N ALA A 3 9.26 -8.15 20.82
CA ALA A 3 8.52 -9.26 21.45
C ALA A 3 8.34 -10.49 20.54
N HIS A 4 8.51 -10.32 19.23
CA HIS A 4 8.27 -11.35 18.22
C HIS A 4 9.45 -11.40 17.24
N PRO A 5 10.63 -11.87 17.67
CA PRO A 5 11.84 -11.90 16.84
C PRO A 5 11.72 -12.88 15.66
N GLU A 6 10.79 -13.83 15.69
CA GLU A 6 10.49 -14.77 14.61
C GLU A 6 9.78 -14.12 13.42
N VAL A 7 9.12 -12.98 13.64
CA VAL A 7 8.41 -12.26 12.58
C VAL A 7 9.42 -11.54 11.70
N GLU A 8 9.48 -11.88 10.41
CA GLU A 8 10.34 -11.20 9.44
C GLU A 8 9.76 -9.86 8.97
N TRP A 9 8.45 -9.82 8.70
CA TRP A 9 7.75 -8.64 8.22
C TRP A 9 6.58 -8.31 9.13
N LEU A 10 6.50 -7.07 9.56
CA LEU A 10 5.31 -6.48 10.13
C LEU A 10 4.54 -5.77 9.01
N TRP A 11 3.29 -6.15 8.82
CA TRP A 11 2.38 -5.43 7.95
C TRP A 11 1.47 -4.57 8.82
N TRP A 12 1.71 -3.26 8.80
CA TRP A 12 0.80 -2.29 9.41
C TRP A 12 -0.34 -1.99 8.44
N MET A 13 -1.56 -1.90 8.95
CA MET A 13 -2.77 -1.53 8.23
C MET A 13 -3.66 -0.68 9.13
N ASP A 14 -4.13 0.47 8.65
CA ASP A 14 -5.03 1.36 9.40
C ASP A 14 -6.41 0.73 9.60
N GLY A 15 -7.12 1.17 10.64
CA GLY A 15 -8.45 0.62 10.97
C GLY A 15 -9.55 0.92 9.94
N ASP A 16 -9.30 1.84 9.02
CA ASP A 16 -10.14 2.22 7.88
C ASP A 16 -9.57 1.70 6.53
N THR A 17 -8.69 0.70 6.58
CA THR A 17 -8.24 -0.05 5.39
C THR A 17 -8.94 -1.41 5.30
N LEU A 18 -9.27 -1.82 4.08
CA LEU A 18 -9.87 -3.11 3.78
C LEU A 18 -9.05 -3.83 2.71
N VAL A 19 -8.78 -5.11 2.92
CA VAL A 19 -8.31 -6.00 1.86
C VAL A 19 -9.49 -6.33 0.94
N THR A 20 -9.38 -5.92 -0.32
CA THR A 20 -10.42 -6.07 -1.34
C THR A 20 -10.05 -7.06 -2.45
N ASP A 21 -8.80 -7.54 -2.50
CA ASP A 21 -8.40 -8.70 -3.31
C ASP A 21 -7.96 -9.86 -2.41
N MET A 22 -8.86 -10.81 -2.17
CA MET A 22 -8.59 -12.01 -1.36
C MET A 22 -7.77 -13.06 -2.11
N GLY A 23 -7.55 -12.86 -3.42
CA GLY A 23 -6.77 -13.74 -4.28
C GLY A 23 -5.32 -13.28 -4.47
N PHE A 24 -5.01 -12.05 -4.08
CA PHE A 24 -3.68 -11.46 -4.25
C PHE A 24 -2.74 -11.88 -3.12
N GLU A 25 -1.54 -12.30 -3.49
CA GLU A 25 -0.45 -12.58 -2.56
C GLU A 25 0.61 -11.49 -2.67
N LEU A 26 1.02 -10.93 -1.53
CA LEU A 26 2.12 -9.97 -1.47
C LEU A 26 3.39 -10.58 -2.10
N PRO A 27 4.02 -9.93 -3.09
CA PRO A 27 5.19 -10.47 -3.78
C PRO A 27 6.47 -10.26 -2.95
N LEU A 28 6.55 -10.82 -1.74
CA LEU A 28 7.63 -10.53 -0.76
C LEU A 28 9.05 -10.75 -1.31
N ALA A 29 9.23 -11.71 -2.22
CA ALA A 29 10.51 -11.95 -2.89
C ALA A 29 11.01 -10.74 -3.70
N ARG A 30 10.11 -9.85 -4.17
CA ARG A 30 10.46 -8.59 -4.84
C ARG A 30 11.17 -7.61 -3.90
N TYR A 31 10.88 -7.69 -2.61
CA TYR A 31 11.38 -6.78 -1.57
C TYR A 31 12.66 -7.31 -0.91
N GLU A 32 13.36 -8.22 -1.58
CA GLU A 32 14.68 -8.67 -1.15
C GLU A 32 15.65 -7.47 -1.08
N GLY A 33 16.38 -7.35 0.03
CA GLY A 33 17.32 -6.26 0.25
C GLY A 33 16.72 -4.94 0.73
N THR A 34 15.39 -4.84 0.86
CA THR A 34 14.70 -3.67 1.45
C THR A 34 14.15 -3.98 2.84
N HIS A 35 13.84 -2.92 3.58
CA HIS A 35 13.41 -2.99 4.97
C HIS A 35 12.08 -2.25 5.21
N LEU A 36 11.73 -1.30 4.36
CA LEU A 36 10.43 -0.64 4.35
C LEU A 36 9.82 -0.71 2.95
N VAL A 37 8.55 -1.09 2.85
CA VAL A 37 7.76 -1.06 1.61
C VAL A 37 6.53 -0.21 1.87
N VAL A 38 6.39 0.90 1.15
CA VAL A 38 5.25 1.80 1.23
C VAL A 38 4.67 1.99 -0.17
N HIS A 39 3.36 2.11 -0.28
CA HIS A 39 2.77 2.55 -1.54
C HIS A 39 3.17 4.00 -1.81
N GLY A 40 3.67 4.32 -3.00
CA GLY A 40 4.08 5.69 -3.30
C GLY A 40 4.60 5.93 -4.70
N ASN A 41 4.79 7.20 -5.02
CA ASN A 41 5.22 7.64 -6.35
C ASN A 41 6.53 8.45 -6.25
N SER A 42 7.57 8.00 -6.96
CA SER A 42 8.90 8.62 -6.90
C SER A 42 8.92 10.05 -7.44
N TYR A 43 8.09 10.38 -8.43
CA TYR A 43 7.96 11.75 -8.95
C TYR A 43 7.29 12.65 -7.91
N LEU A 44 6.19 12.20 -7.30
CA LEU A 44 5.54 12.96 -6.21
C LEU A 44 6.49 13.17 -5.03
N LEU A 45 7.28 12.15 -4.66
CA LEU A 45 8.21 12.23 -3.55
C LEU A 45 9.36 13.18 -3.87
N PHE A 46 10.16 12.89 -4.89
CA PHE A 46 11.42 13.59 -5.10
C PHE A 46 11.31 14.89 -5.90
N GLN A 47 10.35 14.99 -6.83
CA GLN A 47 10.21 16.17 -7.68
C GLN A 47 9.22 17.16 -7.09
N GLN A 48 8.05 16.69 -6.65
CA GLN A 48 7.03 17.58 -6.10
C GLN A 48 7.16 17.80 -4.59
N ARG A 49 7.80 16.87 -3.86
CA ARG A 49 7.81 16.86 -2.38
C ARG A 49 6.38 16.91 -1.82
N SER A 50 5.48 16.17 -2.45
CA SER A 50 4.06 16.14 -2.09
C SER A 50 3.84 15.39 -0.79
N TRP A 51 2.95 15.90 0.07
CA TRP A 51 2.58 15.23 1.33
C TRP A 51 1.76 13.95 1.17
N VAL A 52 1.28 13.68 -0.05
CA VAL A 52 0.61 12.43 -0.44
C VAL A 52 1.50 11.54 -1.32
N ALA A 53 2.81 11.78 -1.32
CA ALA A 53 3.75 11.05 -2.17
C ALA A 53 3.87 9.55 -1.79
N ILE A 54 3.64 9.22 -0.53
CA ILE A 54 3.56 7.85 0.00
C ILE A 54 2.35 7.76 0.92
N SER A 55 1.92 6.53 1.24
CA SER A 55 0.96 6.27 2.31
C SER A 55 1.56 5.43 3.43
N THR A 56 1.28 5.82 4.68
CA THR A 56 1.63 5.05 5.88
C THR A 56 0.44 4.28 6.45
N GLY A 57 -0.70 4.27 5.77
CA GLY A 57 -1.86 3.50 6.22
C GLY A 57 -1.82 2.03 5.86
N SER A 58 -0.92 1.61 4.98
CA SER A 58 -0.62 0.20 4.73
C SER A 58 0.81 0.06 4.24
N PHE A 59 1.67 -0.57 5.04
CA PHE A 59 3.09 -0.73 4.74
C PHE A 59 3.71 -1.96 5.38
N LEU A 60 4.80 -2.44 4.79
CA LEU A 60 5.60 -3.54 5.32
C LEU A 60 6.89 -2.99 5.95
N LEU A 61 7.18 -3.38 7.18
CA LEU A 61 8.41 -3.05 7.88
C LEU A 61 9.10 -4.34 8.33
N ARG A 62 10.33 -4.55 7.88
CA ARG A 62 11.12 -5.72 8.22
C ARG A 62 11.56 -5.66 9.68
N ASN A 63 11.55 -6.77 10.38
CA ASN A 63 12.03 -6.84 11.76
C ASN A 63 13.57 -6.90 11.79
N CYS A 64 14.21 -5.74 11.85
CA CYS A 64 15.67 -5.63 11.91
C CYS A 64 16.12 -4.36 12.62
N GLN A 65 17.43 -4.26 12.88
CA GLN A 65 18.03 -3.10 13.54
C GLN A 65 17.76 -1.78 12.79
N TRP A 66 17.85 -1.79 11.46
CA TRP A 66 17.56 -0.62 10.63
C TRP A 66 16.15 -0.07 10.87
N SER A 67 15.16 -0.95 11.03
CA SER A 67 13.78 -0.56 11.26
C SER A 67 13.55 0.02 12.66
N LEU A 68 14.30 -0.45 13.67
CA LEU A 68 14.26 0.16 15.01
C LEU A 68 14.84 1.58 14.97
N GLU A 69 15.96 1.77 14.27
CA GLU A 69 16.56 3.10 14.08
C GLU A 69 15.65 4.04 13.28
N LEU A 70 14.96 3.52 12.27
CA LEU A 70 13.96 4.28 11.54
C LEU A 70 12.84 4.74 12.47
N LEU A 71 12.30 3.84 13.31
CA LEU A 71 11.22 4.18 14.24
C LEU A 71 11.65 5.25 15.25
N ASP A 72 12.89 5.18 15.76
CA ASP A 72 13.44 6.21 16.64
C ASP A 72 13.53 7.58 15.95
N ALA A 73 14.02 7.62 14.70
CA ALA A 73 14.10 8.85 13.93
C ALA A 73 12.72 9.40 13.55
N TRP A 74 11.79 8.52 13.20
CA TRP A 74 10.43 8.88 12.79
C TRP A 74 9.58 9.40 13.96
N ALA A 75 9.79 8.86 15.18
CA ALA A 75 9.03 9.24 16.37
C ALA A 75 9.30 10.66 16.87
N VAL A 76 10.37 11.34 16.42
CA VAL A 76 10.77 12.67 16.92
C VAL A 76 9.66 13.73 16.79
N MET A 77 8.87 13.68 15.72
CA MET A 77 7.76 14.63 15.47
C MET A 77 6.44 14.20 16.13
N GLY A 78 6.42 13.05 16.81
CA GLY A 78 5.23 12.42 17.36
C GLY A 78 4.71 12.97 18.71
N PRO A 79 5.53 13.40 19.69
CA PRO A 79 5.02 13.76 21.03
C PRO A 79 4.01 14.92 21.03
N ARG A 80 2.84 14.71 21.65
CA ARG A 80 1.75 15.71 21.71
C ARG A 80 2.20 17.03 22.35
N GLY A 81 1.54 18.11 21.94
CA GLY A 81 1.81 19.47 22.38
C GLY A 81 2.83 20.17 21.50
N ARG A 82 3.65 21.03 22.10
CA ARG A 82 4.52 21.96 21.37
C ARG A 82 5.39 21.30 20.30
N ALA A 83 5.96 20.12 20.59
CA ALA A 83 6.82 19.41 19.65
C ALA A 83 6.08 19.05 18.34
N ARG A 84 4.91 18.42 18.45
CA ARG A 84 4.07 18.06 17.30
C ARG A 84 3.47 19.28 16.58
N ASP A 85 3.14 20.34 17.31
CA ASP A 85 2.62 21.58 16.72
C ASP A 85 3.67 22.31 15.90
N GLU A 86 4.89 22.43 16.42
CA GLU A 86 6.02 23.06 15.72
C GLU A 86 6.47 22.20 14.52
N ALA A 87 6.52 20.87 14.69
CA ALA A 87 6.76 19.95 13.58
C ALA A 87 5.68 20.07 12.50
N GLY A 88 4.40 20.20 12.86
CA GLY A 88 3.31 20.40 11.90
C GLY A 88 3.51 21.66 11.04
N LYS A 89 3.93 22.77 11.66
CA LYS A 89 4.28 24.01 10.93
C LYS A 89 5.45 23.80 9.97
N LEU A 90 6.49 23.10 10.41
CA LEU A 90 7.64 22.75 9.56
C LEU A 90 7.21 21.90 8.36
N LEU A 91 6.38 20.88 8.59
CA LEU A 91 5.90 19.98 7.55
C LEU A 91 5.03 20.72 6.53
N THR A 92 4.10 21.58 6.99
CA THR A 92 3.30 22.42 6.08
C THR A 92 4.15 23.40 5.28
N ALA A 93 5.24 23.91 5.83
CA ALA A 93 6.15 24.80 5.12
C ALA A 93 7.05 24.09 4.11
N THR A 94 7.28 22.78 4.26
CA THR A 94 8.27 22.01 3.47
C THR A 94 7.65 21.05 2.46
N LEU A 95 6.42 20.58 2.70
CA LEU A 95 5.74 19.61 1.86
C LEU A 95 4.65 20.27 1.00
N TYR A 96 4.70 20.02 -0.29
CA TYR A 96 3.75 20.57 -1.25
C TYR A 96 2.34 20.01 -1.00
N GLY A 97 1.36 20.92 -0.99
CA GLY A 97 -0.06 20.58 -0.87
C GLY A 97 -0.53 20.19 0.53
N ARG A 98 0.34 20.18 1.56
CA ARG A 98 -0.04 19.83 2.93
C ARG A 98 -0.88 20.94 3.56
N PRO A 99 -2.10 20.68 4.08
CA PRO A 99 -2.86 21.67 4.83
C PRO A 99 -2.19 21.99 6.18
N ALA A 100 -2.66 23.05 6.85
CA ALA A 100 -2.13 23.47 8.14
C ALA A 100 -2.80 22.71 9.30
N PHE A 101 -2.07 21.75 9.88
CA PHE A 101 -2.45 21.01 11.08
C PHE A 101 -1.21 20.42 11.78
N GLU A 102 -1.39 19.83 12.96
CA GLU A 102 -0.34 19.13 13.73
C GLU A 102 0.44 18.13 12.88
N ALA A 103 1.67 17.77 13.26
CA ALA A 103 2.41 16.73 12.55
C ALA A 103 1.66 15.38 12.56
N ASP A 104 1.65 14.74 11.39
CA ASP A 104 1.21 13.37 11.16
C ASP A 104 2.40 12.49 10.75
N ASP A 105 2.25 11.19 10.96
CA ASP A 105 3.28 10.20 10.71
C ASP A 105 3.64 10.09 9.21
N GLN A 106 2.65 10.17 8.30
CA GLN A 106 2.89 10.13 6.85
C GLN A 106 3.82 11.27 6.40
N SER A 107 3.49 12.50 6.78
CA SER A 107 4.25 13.70 6.48
C SER A 107 5.62 13.67 7.14
N ALA A 108 5.73 13.19 8.39
CA ALA A 108 7.00 13.04 9.08
C ALA A 108 7.92 12.03 8.37
N LEU A 109 7.37 10.91 7.88
CA LEU A 109 8.14 9.92 7.12
C LEU A 109 8.61 10.52 5.79
N ILE A 110 7.72 11.17 5.03
CA ILE A 110 8.08 11.84 3.77
C ILE A 110 9.21 12.84 4.01
N HIS A 111 9.09 13.66 5.05
CA HIS A 111 10.13 14.64 5.40
C HIS A 111 11.46 13.94 5.68
N LEU A 112 11.48 12.91 6.54
CA LEU A 112 12.67 12.14 6.88
C LEU A 112 13.34 11.51 5.64
N LEU A 113 12.55 10.92 4.73
CA LEU A 113 13.05 10.30 3.51
C LEU A 113 13.60 11.33 2.51
N LEU A 114 13.13 12.58 2.55
CA LEU A 114 13.61 13.67 1.71
C LEU A 114 14.85 14.35 2.28
N THR A 115 14.95 14.52 3.60
CA THR A 115 16.05 15.22 4.26
C THR A 115 17.25 14.31 4.53
N GLU A 116 17.00 13.04 4.85
CA GLU A 116 18.03 12.03 5.15
C GLU A 116 18.06 10.92 4.09
N LYS A 117 17.86 11.30 2.82
CA LYS A 117 17.74 10.37 1.68
C LYS A 117 18.86 9.34 1.63
N GLU A 118 20.11 9.77 1.78
CA GLU A 118 21.30 8.92 1.71
C GLU A 118 21.34 7.85 2.81
N ARG A 119 20.73 8.14 3.96
CA ARG A 119 20.67 7.22 5.10
C ARG A 119 19.56 6.19 4.95
N TRP A 120 18.39 6.59 4.44
CA TRP A 120 17.19 5.75 4.49
C TRP A 120 16.80 5.13 3.15
N MET A 121 16.85 5.89 2.05
CA MET A 121 16.17 5.48 0.81
C MET A 121 16.75 4.25 0.13
N GLU A 122 18.00 3.86 0.42
CA GLU A 122 18.57 2.60 -0.11
C GLU A 122 17.75 1.37 0.32
N LYS A 123 17.13 1.43 1.50
CA LYS A 123 16.35 0.32 2.08
C LYS A 123 14.84 0.51 1.98
N VAL A 124 14.37 1.55 1.30
CA VAL A 124 12.95 1.83 1.09
C VAL A 124 12.54 1.43 -0.32
N TYR A 125 11.49 0.63 -0.44
CA TYR A 125 10.81 0.33 -1.69
C TYR A 125 9.53 1.15 -1.82
N LEU A 126 9.40 1.91 -2.90
CA LEU A 126 8.16 2.61 -3.26
C LEU A 126 7.35 1.71 -4.19
N GLU A 127 6.31 1.08 -3.67
CA GLU A 127 5.43 0.21 -4.43
C GLU A 127 4.35 1.02 -5.16
N ASN A 128 4.16 0.70 -6.44
CA ASN A 128 3.17 1.34 -7.31
C ASN A 128 2.66 0.43 -8.43
N GLU A 129 2.99 -0.87 -8.41
CA GLU A 129 2.49 -1.84 -9.38
C GLU A 129 1.15 -2.46 -8.96
N TYR A 130 0.80 -2.35 -7.68
CA TYR A 130 -0.50 -2.76 -7.14
C TYR A 130 -0.88 -1.86 -5.97
N TYR A 131 -2.14 -1.89 -5.58
CA TYR A 131 -2.68 -1.08 -4.50
C TYR A 131 -2.34 -1.66 -3.13
N LEU A 132 -1.07 -1.54 -2.70
CA LEU A 132 -0.71 -1.71 -1.28
C LEU A 132 -1.46 -0.68 -0.42
N HIS A 133 -1.75 0.49 -1.00
CA HIS A 133 -2.76 1.45 -0.56
C HIS A 133 -3.50 1.98 -1.79
N GLY A 134 -4.83 1.85 -1.81
CA GLY A 134 -5.70 2.42 -2.85
C GLY A 134 -6.69 3.42 -2.27
N LEU A 135 -6.69 4.65 -2.78
CA LEU A 135 -7.62 5.70 -2.34
C LEU A 135 -9.05 5.31 -2.70
N TRP A 136 -9.90 5.07 -1.69
CA TRP A 136 -11.25 4.57 -1.86
C TRP A 136 -12.11 5.39 -2.83
N ALA A 137 -11.98 6.71 -2.82
CA ALA A 137 -12.81 7.63 -3.61
C ALA A 137 -12.67 7.40 -5.13
N GLY A 138 -11.55 6.84 -5.59
CA GLY A 138 -11.33 6.46 -6.98
C GLY A 138 -11.67 5.00 -7.31
N LEU A 139 -11.95 4.18 -6.30
CA LEU A 139 -12.10 2.72 -6.45
C LEU A 139 -13.53 2.25 -6.23
N VAL A 140 -14.22 2.76 -5.20
CA VAL A 140 -15.51 2.17 -4.78
C VAL A 140 -16.60 2.25 -5.84
N ASP A 141 -16.54 3.24 -6.72
CA ASP A 141 -17.52 3.44 -7.80
C ASP A 141 -17.20 2.57 -9.04
N THR A 142 -16.05 1.91 -9.09
CA THR A 142 -15.62 1.07 -10.22
C THR A 142 -15.84 -0.43 -9.99
N TYR A 143 -16.23 -0.84 -8.77
CA TYR A 143 -16.30 -2.24 -8.40
C TYR A 143 -17.22 -3.09 -9.28
N GLU A 144 -18.40 -2.62 -9.67
CA GLU A 144 -19.28 -3.38 -10.57
C GLU A 144 -18.61 -3.64 -11.93
N GLN A 145 -17.93 -2.62 -12.48
CA GLN A 145 -17.17 -2.75 -13.73
C GLN A 145 -16.02 -3.75 -13.57
N VAL A 146 -15.31 -3.70 -12.45
CA VAL A 146 -14.22 -4.62 -12.12
C VAL A 146 -14.74 -6.05 -12.01
N MET A 147 -15.86 -6.28 -11.30
CA MET A 147 -16.50 -7.59 -11.15
C MET A 147 -16.98 -8.18 -12.49
N GLU A 148 -17.38 -7.33 -13.43
CA GLU A 148 -17.81 -7.76 -14.76
C GLU A 148 -16.65 -8.15 -15.66
N LYS A 149 -15.55 -7.38 -15.63
CA LYS A 149 -14.44 -7.52 -16.60
C LYS A 149 -13.28 -8.38 -16.12
N HIS A 150 -13.12 -8.51 -14.81
CA HIS A 150 -11.95 -9.08 -14.16
C HIS A 150 -12.35 -10.04 -13.05
N HIS A 151 -11.35 -10.51 -12.31
CA HIS A 151 -11.52 -11.37 -11.15
C HIS A 151 -10.34 -11.15 -10.16
N PRO A 152 -10.42 -11.67 -8.93
CA PRO A 152 -9.38 -11.50 -7.92
C PRO A 152 -8.02 -12.07 -8.31
N GLY A 153 -6.96 -11.53 -7.73
CA GLY A 153 -5.57 -11.96 -7.86
C GLY A 153 -4.65 -10.95 -8.55
N TYR A 154 -5.16 -9.81 -9.02
CA TYR A 154 -4.35 -8.81 -9.71
C TYR A 154 -3.74 -7.78 -8.76
N GLY A 155 -4.49 -7.35 -7.75
CA GLY A 155 -4.10 -6.33 -6.78
C GLY A 155 -4.05 -4.88 -7.28
N ASP A 156 -4.26 -4.63 -8.58
CA ASP A 156 -4.15 -3.31 -9.24
C ASP A 156 -5.52 -2.77 -9.72
N ASP A 157 -5.55 -1.86 -10.71
CA ASP A 157 -6.78 -1.31 -11.30
C ASP A 157 -7.80 -2.38 -11.77
N ARG A 158 -7.32 -3.58 -12.09
CA ARG A 158 -8.18 -4.69 -12.52
C ARG A 158 -8.90 -5.34 -11.35
N TRP A 159 -8.31 -5.31 -10.15
CA TRP A 159 -8.92 -5.75 -8.91
C TRP A 159 -8.07 -5.25 -7.73
N PRO A 160 -8.48 -4.16 -7.03
CA PRO A 160 -7.59 -3.47 -6.10
C PRO A 160 -7.31 -4.30 -4.84
N PHE A 161 -6.04 -4.41 -4.45
CA PHE A 161 -5.65 -5.19 -3.29
C PHE A 161 -6.14 -4.58 -1.97
N VAL A 162 -5.81 -3.31 -1.71
CA VAL A 162 -6.25 -2.57 -0.53
C VAL A 162 -7.09 -1.37 -0.94
N THR A 163 -8.25 -1.22 -0.31
CA THR A 163 -9.07 -0.01 -0.37
C THR A 163 -8.97 0.72 0.97
N HIS A 164 -8.44 1.93 0.97
CA HIS A 164 -8.18 2.74 2.17
C HIS A 164 -9.09 3.97 2.19
N PHE A 165 -9.90 4.09 3.24
CA PHE A 165 -10.88 5.16 3.45
C PHE A 165 -10.31 6.44 4.07
N VAL A 166 -9.14 6.89 3.56
CA VAL A 166 -8.51 8.15 3.96
C VAL A 166 -9.53 9.29 3.94
N GLY A 167 -9.56 10.06 5.02
CA GLY A 167 -10.47 11.19 5.19
C GLY A 167 -11.84 10.83 5.77
N CYS A 168 -12.17 9.54 5.89
CA CYS A 168 -13.38 9.06 6.58
C CYS A 168 -13.09 8.76 8.05
N LYS A 169 -13.91 9.28 8.97
CA LYS A 169 -13.71 9.12 10.42
C LYS A 169 -14.94 8.50 11.11
N PRO A 170 -15.36 7.27 10.75
CA PRO A 170 -16.63 6.68 11.25
C PRO A 170 -16.67 6.52 12.77
N CYS A 171 -15.52 6.36 13.42
CA CYS A 171 -15.41 6.21 14.87
C CYS A 171 -15.55 7.54 15.65
N SER A 172 -15.28 8.68 15.00
CA SER A 172 -15.29 9.99 15.66
C SER A 172 -16.70 10.47 16.05
N CYS A 173 -17.74 9.84 15.47
CA CYS A 173 -19.14 10.15 15.75
C CYS A 173 -19.74 9.40 16.97
N ARG A 174 -19.01 8.52 17.65
CA ARG A 174 -19.54 7.79 18.83
C ARG A 174 -19.31 8.53 20.14
N GLY A 175 -20.04 9.63 20.31
CA GLY A 175 -20.43 10.21 21.59
C GLY A 175 -21.96 10.35 21.61
N GLY A 176 -22.61 9.64 22.54
CA GLY A 176 -24.06 9.44 22.60
C GLY A 176 -24.92 10.71 22.68
N GLY A 177 -26.24 10.52 22.56
CA GLY A 177 -27.26 11.56 22.70
C GLY A 177 -26.98 12.50 23.87
N GLY A 178 -26.54 13.71 23.57
CA GLY A 178 -26.13 14.67 24.58
C GLY A 178 -25.42 15.85 23.94
N ARG A 179 -26.20 16.87 23.59
CA ARG A 179 -25.79 18.26 23.30
C ARG A 179 -24.61 18.41 22.35
N SER A 180 -24.93 18.99 21.19
CA SER A 180 -24.00 19.82 20.43
C SER A 180 -23.10 20.62 21.39
N SER A 181 -21.85 20.18 21.53
CA SER A 181 -20.79 21.01 22.05
C SER A 181 -20.67 22.18 21.07
N ARG A 182 -21.25 23.32 21.47
CA ARG A 182 -21.02 24.64 20.89
C ARG A 182 -19.58 25.07 21.17
N GLY A 183 -18.63 24.37 20.57
CA GLY A 183 -17.20 24.65 20.70
C GLY A 183 -16.43 24.01 19.55
N GLY A 184 -16.22 24.80 18.49
CA GLY A 184 -15.27 24.49 17.42
C GLY A 184 -15.82 23.64 16.27
N GLY A 185 -16.71 24.21 15.46
CA GLY A 185 -16.97 23.68 14.13
C GLY A 185 -15.72 23.85 13.26
N ASN A 186 -14.91 22.80 13.16
CA ASN A 186 -13.95 22.65 12.07
C ASN A 186 -14.45 21.49 11.21
N SER A 187 -14.97 21.82 10.02
CA SER A 187 -15.33 20.91 8.94
C SER A 187 -14.12 20.11 8.46
N SER A 188 -13.72 19.06 9.18
CA SER A 188 -12.50 18.28 8.92
C SER A 188 -12.74 16.87 8.38
N ASP A 189 -13.96 16.57 7.95
CA ASP A 189 -14.26 15.36 7.18
C ASP A 189 -14.19 15.76 5.71
N GLU A 190 -13.19 15.24 5.01
CA GLU A 190 -12.97 15.50 3.59
C GLU A 190 -14.16 15.00 2.74
N TYR A 191 -14.88 14.00 3.25
CA TYR A 191 -16.02 13.36 2.61
C TYR A 191 -17.25 13.34 3.52
N PRO A 192 -18.48 13.41 2.95
CA PRO A 192 -19.71 13.28 3.73
C PRO A 192 -19.78 11.92 4.45
N PRO A 193 -20.20 11.86 5.73
CA PRO A 193 -20.28 10.61 6.49
C PRO A 193 -21.09 9.51 5.79
N GLU A 194 -22.19 9.86 5.14
CA GLU A 194 -23.03 8.91 4.41
C GLU A 194 -22.30 8.29 3.21
N ARG A 195 -21.47 9.09 2.52
CA ARG A 195 -20.65 8.60 1.40
C ARG A 195 -19.57 7.64 1.91
N CYS A 196 -18.94 7.96 3.04
CA CYS A 196 -17.97 7.08 3.67
C CYS A 196 -18.59 5.74 4.06
N VAL A 197 -19.73 5.75 4.77
CA VAL A 197 -20.42 4.53 5.21
C VAL A 197 -20.86 3.69 4.01
N SER A 198 -21.49 4.30 3.02
CA SER A 198 -21.92 3.61 1.79
C SER A 198 -20.73 3.02 1.02
N GLY A 199 -19.62 3.76 0.91
CA GLY A 199 -18.39 3.27 0.29
C GLY A 199 -17.79 2.09 1.06
N MET A 200 -17.74 2.17 2.40
CA MET A 200 -17.23 1.09 3.26
C MET A 200 -18.08 -0.17 3.14
N GLU A 201 -19.41 -0.05 3.12
CA GLU A 201 -20.32 -1.18 2.90
C GLU A 201 -20.07 -1.83 1.54
N ARG A 202 -19.91 -1.03 0.48
CA ARG A 202 -19.58 -1.53 -0.86
C ARG A 202 -18.25 -2.26 -0.91
N ALA A 203 -17.20 -1.69 -0.33
CA ALA A 203 -15.88 -2.31 -0.27
C ALA A 203 -15.88 -3.61 0.56
N PHE A 204 -16.57 -3.60 1.70
CA PHE A 204 -16.76 -4.79 2.52
C PHE A 204 -17.50 -5.88 1.73
N ASN A 205 -18.63 -5.59 1.11
CA ASN A 205 -19.40 -6.57 0.34
C ASN A 205 -18.65 -7.05 -0.91
N PHE A 206 -17.83 -6.20 -1.53
CA PHE A 206 -16.96 -6.56 -2.64
C PHE A 206 -15.89 -7.59 -2.22
N ALA A 207 -15.27 -7.37 -1.06
CA ALA A 207 -14.34 -8.30 -0.44
C ALA A 207 -15.04 -9.59 0.01
N ASP A 208 -16.13 -9.46 0.74
CA ASP A 208 -16.87 -10.58 1.36
C ASP A 208 -17.52 -11.48 0.32
N ASN A 209 -17.92 -10.95 -0.85
CA ASN A 209 -18.36 -11.77 -1.98
C ASN A 209 -17.32 -12.83 -2.40
N GLN A 210 -16.03 -12.56 -2.25
CA GLN A 210 -14.96 -13.52 -2.55
C GLN A 210 -14.92 -14.67 -1.52
N VAL A 211 -15.25 -14.36 -0.26
CA VAL A 211 -15.36 -15.34 0.84
C VAL A 211 -16.66 -16.14 0.73
N LEU A 212 -17.80 -15.45 0.59
CA LEU A 212 -19.13 -16.05 0.45
C LEU A 212 -19.23 -17.02 -0.74
N ARG A 213 -18.48 -16.75 -1.82
CA ARG A 213 -18.42 -17.63 -2.99
C ARG A 213 -17.94 -19.04 -2.62
N LEU A 214 -17.04 -19.18 -1.65
CA LEU A 214 -16.58 -20.50 -1.15
C LEU A 214 -17.73 -21.34 -0.58
N TYR A 215 -18.83 -20.70 -0.18
CA TYR A 215 -20.00 -21.32 0.41
C TYR A 215 -21.23 -21.30 -0.52
N GLY A 216 -21.08 -20.81 -1.76
CA GLY A 216 -22.16 -20.74 -2.74
C GLY A 216 -23.12 -19.56 -2.56
N PHE A 217 -22.67 -18.49 -1.91
CA PHE A 217 -23.44 -17.26 -1.67
C PHE A 217 -22.77 -16.05 -2.31
N ARG A 218 -23.55 -14.98 -2.46
CA ARG A 218 -23.08 -13.61 -2.72
C ARG A 218 -24.09 -12.63 -2.14
N HIS A 219 -23.64 -11.42 -1.86
CA HIS A 219 -24.51 -10.26 -1.63
C HIS A 219 -25.42 -10.01 -2.83
N GLU A 220 -26.66 -9.57 -2.59
CA GLU A 220 -27.61 -9.26 -3.66
C GLU A 220 -27.12 -8.13 -4.56
N SER A 221 -26.50 -7.12 -3.95
CA SER A 221 -25.77 -6.02 -4.57
C SER A 221 -24.65 -5.57 -3.62
N LEU A 222 -23.70 -4.75 -4.08
CA LEU A 222 -22.67 -4.20 -3.19
C LEU A 222 -23.22 -3.22 -2.14
N ALA A 223 -24.44 -2.72 -2.33
CA ALA A 223 -25.10 -1.77 -1.41
C ALA A 223 -26.10 -2.44 -0.46
N SER A 224 -26.14 -3.77 -0.39
CA SER A 224 -27.03 -4.51 0.52
C SER A 224 -26.23 -5.55 1.29
N SER A 225 -26.57 -5.70 2.57
CA SER A 225 -26.07 -6.78 3.43
C SER A 225 -26.80 -8.11 3.23
N ASP A 226 -27.89 -8.12 2.44
CA ASP A 226 -28.64 -9.33 2.13
C ASP A 226 -27.81 -10.24 1.20
N VAL A 227 -27.79 -11.52 1.54
CA VAL A 227 -27.08 -12.54 0.77
C VAL A 227 -28.06 -13.50 0.10
N ARG A 228 -27.74 -13.89 -1.12
CA ARG A 228 -28.46 -14.90 -1.88
C ARG A 228 -27.57 -16.05 -2.28
N ARG A 229 -28.17 -17.23 -2.37
CA ARG A 229 -27.52 -18.43 -2.91
C ARG A 229 -27.35 -18.27 -4.43
N VAL A 230 -26.17 -18.65 -4.94
CA VAL A 230 -25.85 -18.61 -6.37
C VAL A 230 -25.53 -19.97 -6.98
N THR A 231 -25.27 -20.97 -6.15
CA THR A 231 -25.02 -22.33 -6.60
C THR A 231 -26.05 -23.29 -6.00
N ASN A 232 -26.46 -24.28 -6.79
CA ASN A 232 -27.30 -25.37 -6.30
C ASN A 232 -26.52 -26.20 -5.26
N ARG A 233 -27.24 -26.88 -4.37
CA ARG A 233 -26.61 -27.83 -3.44
C ARG A 233 -25.92 -28.92 -4.25
N SER A 234 -24.59 -28.95 -4.19
CA SER A 234 -23.80 -30.01 -4.81
C SER A 234 -23.86 -31.26 -3.94
N ALA A 235 -24.01 -32.43 -4.57
CA ALA A 235 -23.79 -33.71 -3.90
C ALA A 235 -22.31 -33.92 -3.55
N ASN A 236 -21.40 -33.14 -4.16
CA ASN A 236 -19.97 -33.18 -3.94
C ASN A 236 -19.45 -31.78 -3.50
N PRO A 237 -19.50 -31.46 -2.19
CA PRO A 237 -19.17 -30.13 -1.68
C PRO A 237 -17.67 -29.78 -1.78
N LEU A 238 -16.78 -30.77 -1.84
CA LEU A 238 -15.34 -30.52 -1.95
C LEU A 238 -14.95 -30.01 -3.34
N GLU A 239 -15.47 -30.61 -4.41
CA GLU A 239 -15.25 -30.15 -5.78
C GLU A 239 -15.78 -28.72 -5.99
N ALA A 240 -16.97 -28.41 -5.46
CA ALA A 240 -17.54 -27.07 -5.52
C ALA A 240 -16.66 -26.03 -4.80
N LYS A 241 -16.04 -26.41 -3.67
CA LYS A 241 -15.09 -25.55 -2.95
C LYS A 241 -13.80 -25.33 -3.77
N GLU A 242 -13.27 -26.36 -4.41
CA GLU A 242 -12.07 -26.25 -5.26
C GLU A 242 -12.31 -25.34 -6.47
N GLU A 243 -13.47 -25.45 -7.11
CA GLU A 243 -13.87 -24.55 -8.20
C GLU A 243 -13.97 -23.10 -7.71
N ALA A 244 -14.59 -22.86 -6.55
CA ALA A 244 -14.67 -21.53 -5.95
C ALA A 244 -13.28 -20.96 -5.60
N LEU A 245 -12.37 -21.78 -5.06
CA LEU A 245 -10.98 -21.38 -4.80
C LEU A 245 -10.20 -21.06 -6.07
N SER A 246 -10.51 -21.74 -7.18
CA SER A 246 -9.84 -21.49 -8.47
C SER A 246 -10.09 -20.08 -8.99
N PHE A 247 -11.23 -19.47 -8.65
CA PHE A 247 -11.55 -18.08 -8.99
C PHE A 247 -10.70 -17.06 -8.24
N LEU A 248 -10.23 -17.39 -7.03
CA LEU A 248 -9.34 -16.52 -6.26
C LEU A 248 -7.89 -16.60 -6.74
N ARG A 249 -7.53 -17.63 -7.53
CA ARG A 249 -6.18 -17.73 -8.04
C ARG A 249 -6.03 -16.75 -9.21
N LYS A 250 -5.02 -15.89 -9.13
CA LYS A 250 -4.57 -15.11 -10.28
C LYS A 250 -4.44 -16.05 -11.50
N PRO A 251 -4.91 -15.67 -12.71
CA PRO A 251 -4.68 -16.51 -13.87
C PRO A 251 -3.19 -16.62 -14.07
N LYS A 252 -2.77 -17.67 -14.76
CA LYS A 252 -1.47 -17.62 -15.40
C LYS A 252 -1.55 -16.51 -16.44
N ASP A 253 -1.10 -15.30 -16.07
CA ASP A 253 -0.85 -14.24 -17.04
C ASP A 253 0.00 -14.88 -18.15
N PRO A 254 -0.36 -14.74 -19.45
CA PRO A 254 0.53 -15.17 -20.51
C PRO A 254 1.88 -14.51 -20.25
N VAL A 255 2.96 -15.30 -20.26
CA VAL A 255 4.32 -14.82 -19.95
C VAL A 255 4.63 -13.68 -20.91
N VAL A 256 4.43 -12.45 -20.45
CA VAL A 256 4.95 -11.27 -21.12
C VAL A 256 6.45 -11.39 -20.96
N GLN A 257 7.15 -11.67 -22.06
CA GLN A 257 8.60 -11.57 -22.11
C GLN A 257 8.96 -10.14 -21.71
N SER A 258 9.33 -9.99 -20.44
CA SER A 258 9.84 -8.76 -19.88
C SER A 258 11.02 -8.32 -20.75
N HIS A 259 10.83 -7.24 -21.50
CA HIS A 259 11.89 -6.48 -22.16
C HIS A 259 12.66 -5.64 -21.13
N ASP A 260 12.86 -6.18 -19.92
CA ASP A 260 13.69 -5.55 -18.92
C ASP A 260 15.14 -5.78 -19.32
N VAL A 261 15.72 -4.75 -19.93
CA VAL A 261 17.11 -4.69 -20.43
C VAL A 261 18.12 -5.02 -19.30
N ARG A 262 17.70 -4.97 -18.03
CA ARG A 262 18.54 -5.32 -16.87
C ARG A 262 18.75 -6.83 -16.69
N LYS A 263 17.81 -7.71 -17.10
CA LYS A 263 17.94 -9.17 -16.94
C LYS A 263 18.82 -9.86 -17.99
N ASN A 264 19.21 -9.16 -19.05
CA ASN A 264 20.15 -9.68 -20.06
C ASN A 264 21.64 -9.53 -19.70
N ARG A 265 21.98 -9.11 -18.48
CA ARG A 265 23.35 -9.21 -17.95
C ARG A 265 23.60 -10.56 -17.25
N LYS A 266 23.40 -11.67 -17.98
CA LYS A 266 24.06 -12.93 -17.64
C LYS A 266 25.52 -12.85 -18.11
N ARG A 267 26.43 -12.92 -17.12
CA ARG A 267 27.87 -13.26 -17.20
C ARG A 267 28.44 -13.35 -18.62
N LYS A 268 28.87 -12.21 -19.17
CA LYS A 268 29.83 -12.19 -20.27
C LYS A 268 31.21 -12.02 -19.65
N GLY A 269 32.06 -13.04 -19.81
CA GLY A 269 33.45 -13.02 -19.33
C GLY A 269 34.19 -11.75 -19.74
N LYS A 270 35.19 -11.38 -18.92
CA LYS A 270 36.15 -10.27 -19.12
C LYS A 270 36.30 -9.93 -20.60
N ARG A 271 35.70 -8.80 -21.03
CA ARG A 271 35.99 -8.17 -22.32
C ARG A 271 36.92 -7.00 -22.04
N ASP A 272 38.14 -7.10 -22.56
CA ASP A 272 39.15 -6.05 -22.53
C ASP A 272 38.52 -4.70 -22.92
N SER A 273 38.60 -3.75 -21.98
CA SER A 273 38.07 -2.41 -22.18
C SER A 273 38.88 -1.69 -23.26
N VAL A 274 38.28 -0.68 -23.89
CA VAL A 274 39.00 0.19 -24.85
C VAL A 274 40.21 0.84 -24.18
N LEU A 275 40.11 1.11 -22.86
CA LEU A 275 41.19 1.62 -22.04
C LEU A 275 42.36 0.63 -21.94
N ASP A 276 42.10 -0.67 -21.75
CA ASP A 276 43.13 -1.72 -21.71
C ASP A 276 43.91 -1.83 -23.03
N ARG A 277 43.21 -1.64 -24.16
CA ARG A 277 43.85 -1.64 -25.48
C ARG A 277 44.72 -0.41 -25.73
N ILE A 278 44.33 0.74 -25.19
CA ILE A 278 45.13 1.98 -25.28
C ILE A 278 46.38 1.85 -24.40
N LEU A 279 46.22 1.36 -23.16
CA LEU A 279 47.34 1.18 -22.23
C LEU A 279 48.36 0.15 -22.73
N LYS A 280 47.92 -0.97 -23.33
CA LYS A 280 48.83 -1.95 -23.97
C LYS A 280 49.59 -1.36 -25.16
N ARG A 281 48.98 -0.48 -25.97
CA ARG A 281 49.67 0.19 -27.10
C ARG A 281 50.71 1.21 -26.65
N LEU A 282 50.54 1.78 -25.45
CA LEU A 282 51.50 2.69 -24.84
C LEU A 282 52.59 1.97 -24.02
N GLY A 283 52.68 0.64 -24.12
CA GLY A 283 53.74 -0.15 -23.49
C GLY A 283 53.54 -0.44 -22.00
N TRP A 284 52.38 -0.10 -21.43
CA TRP A 284 52.08 -0.41 -20.03
C TRP A 284 51.74 -1.89 -19.85
N ARG A 285 52.46 -2.57 -18.95
CA ARG A 285 52.10 -3.91 -18.43
C ARG A 285 51.75 -3.78 -16.96
N SER A 286 50.56 -4.26 -16.59
CA SER A 286 50.17 -4.52 -15.20
C SER A 286 51.00 -5.71 -14.72
N GLU A 287 51.89 -5.52 -13.76
CA GLU A 287 52.23 -6.61 -12.85
C GLU A 287 51.10 -6.70 -11.83
N PHE A 288 50.69 -7.94 -11.52
CA PHE A 288 49.49 -8.37 -10.80
C PHE A 288 48.23 -8.55 -11.67
#